data_AF-A0A7C3B366-F1
#
_entry.id   AF-A0A7C3B366-F1
#
_cell.length_a   1.000
_cell.length_b   1.000
_cell.length_c   1.000
_cell.angle_alpha   90.00
_cell.angle_beta   90.00
_cell.angle_gamma   90.00
#
_symmetry.space_group_name_H-M   'P 1'
#
loop_
_entity.id
_entity.type
_entity.pdbx_description
1 polymer ?
#
loop_
_entity_poly.entity_id
_entity_poly.type
_entity_poly.pdbx_seq_one_letter_code
_entity_poly.pdbx_strand_id
1 'polypeptide(L)' 'MSGNKAEERPERKREFRTTVGGVVVNRVYTPADAALCREPDVPIPGEYPYTRHIMSHGYRTRLWTMRQYAGFATVEET' A
#
# COMPACT_ATOMS: atom_id res chain seq x y z
N MET A 1 26.10 -8.83 -1.01
CA MET A 1 25.47 -8.11 -2.14
C MET A 1 24.26 -7.36 -1.62
N SER A 2 24.47 -6.12 -1.16
CA SER A 2 23.40 -5.29 -0.62
C SER A 2 22.74 -4.56 -1.78
N GLY A 3 21.64 -5.11 -2.29
CA GLY A 3 20.84 -4.45 -3.32
C GLY A 3 20.37 -3.10 -2.79
N ASN A 4 20.73 -2.04 -3.50
CA ASN A 4 20.38 -0.67 -3.16
C ASN A 4 18.85 -0.58 -3.02
N LYS A 5 18.33 -0.55 -1.78
CA LYS A 5 16.90 -0.31 -1.51
C LYS A 5 16.62 1.09 -2.02
N ALA A 6 16.10 1.17 -3.25
CA ALA A 6 15.69 2.41 -3.89
C ALA A 6 14.97 3.28 -2.86
N GLU A 7 15.48 4.50 -2.66
CA GLU A 7 15.07 5.46 -1.63
C GLU A 7 13.58 5.33 -1.30
N GLU A 8 13.28 4.76 -0.14
CA GLU A 8 11.89 4.58 0.28
C GLU A 8 11.30 5.97 0.50
N ARG A 9 10.35 6.35 -0.36
CA ARG A 9 9.65 7.64 -0.25
C ARG A 9 9.00 7.74 1.14
N PRO A 10 9.09 8.89 1.83
CA PRO A 10 8.48 9.04 3.14
C PRO A 10 6.96 8.85 3.07
N GLU A 11 6.37 8.33 4.15
CA GLU A 11 4.92 8.23 4.28
C GLU A 11 4.27 9.62 4.22
N ARG A 12 3.05 9.70 3.69
CA ARG A 12 2.30 10.95 3.50
C ARG A 12 1.87 11.61 4.81
N LYS A 13 1.83 10.85 5.90
CA LYS A 13 1.42 11.29 7.24
C LYS A 13 2.36 10.69 8.27
N ARG A 14 2.56 11.41 9.39
CA ARG A 14 3.32 10.91 10.53
C ARG A 14 2.64 9.73 11.21
N GLU A 15 1.31 9.78 11.30
CA GLU A 15 0.48 8.74 11.89
C GLU A 15 -0.79 8.54 11.05
N PHE A 16 -1.27 7.30 11.04
CA PHE A 16 -2.56 6.94 10.45
C PHE A 16 -3.50 6.57 11.59
N ARG A 17 -4.65 7.25 11.68
CA ARG A 17 -5.63 7.05 12.74
C ARG A 17 -6.99 6.69 12.15
N THR A 18 -7.75 5.85 12.85
CA THR A 18 -9.14 5.53 12.49
C THR A 18 -10.01 6.77 12.68
N THR A 19 -10.99 6.96 11.79
CA THR A 19 -11.94 8.08 11.87
C THR A 19 -12.76 8.01 13.17
N VAL A 20 -13.14 6.81 13.57
CA VAL A 20 -13.88 6.56 14.81
C VAL A 20 -12.88 6.07 15.86
N GLY A 21 -12.86 6.71 17.02
CA GLY A 21 -12.02 6.32 18.16
C GLY A 21 -10.55 6.76 18.09
N GLY A 22 -10.06 7.28 16.96
CA GLY A 22 -8.72 7.85 16.85
C GLY A 22 -7.57 6.88 17.08
N VAL A 23 -7.81 5.57 16.96
CA VAL A 23 -6.83 4.52 17.22
C VAL A 23 -5.72 4.61 16.17
N VAL A 24 -4.47 4.61 16.63
CA VAL A 24 -3.30 4.60 15.74
C VAL A 24 -3.19 3.23 15.06
N VAL A 25 -3.08 3.23 13.74
CA VAL A 25 -3.01 2.04 12.91
C VAL A 25 -1.57 1.79 12.48
N ASN A 26 -1.01 0.67 12.90
CA ASN A 26 0.33 0.23 12.50
C ASN A 26 0.38 -0.09 11.00
N ARG A 27 1.57 -0.05 10.42
CA ARG A 27 1.78 -0.26 8.98
C ARG A 27 1.41 -1.68 8.55
N VAL A 28 1.85 -2.67 9.32
CA VAL A 28 1.64 -4.10 9.06
C VAL A 28 1.33 -4.76 10.38
N TYR A 29 0.37 -5.68 10.36
CA TYR A 29 0.10 -6.60 11.46
C TYR A 29 0.48 -8.01 11.03
N THR A 30 1.08 -8.73 11.96
CA THR A 30 1.59 -10.09 11.81
C THR A 30 0.78 -11.05 12.69
N PRO A 31 0.89 -12.37 12.50
CA PRO A 31 0.26 -13.33 13.40
C PRO A 31 0.64 -13.13 14.88
N ALA A 32 1.80 -12.54 15.18
CA ALA A 32 2.21 -12.21 16.55
C ALA A 32 1.33 -11.11 17.18
N ASP A 33 0.70 -10.25 16.37
CA ASP A 33 -0.15 -9.15 16.85
C ASP A 33 -1.60 -9.61 17.12
N ALA A 34 -1.98 -10.81 16.68
CA ALA A 34 -3.34 -11.33 16.82
C ALA A 34 -3.34 -12.79 17.30
N ALA A 35 -3.65 -12.99 18.58
CA ALA A 35 -3.68 -14.31 19.22
C ALA A 35 -4.64 -15.34 18.56
N LEU A 36 -5.58 -14.88 17.73
CA LEU A 36 -6.55 -15.74 17.02
C LEU A 36 -6.12 -16.12 15.60
N CYS A 37 -5.04 -15.57 15.05
CA CYS A 37 -4.64 -15.83 13.67
C CYS A 37 -3.93 -17.19 13.55
N ARG A 38 -4.68 -18.22 13.15
CA ARG A 38 -4.18 -19.56 12.79
C ARG A 38 -3.80 -19.72 11.31
N GLU A 39 -3.87 -18.64 10.53
CA GLU A 39 -3.61 -18.68 9.10
C GLU A 39 -2.12 -18.89 8.77
N PRO A 40 -1.81 -19.46 7.59
CA PRO A 40 -0.43 -19.63 7.14
C PRO A 40 0.30 -18.28 7.07
N ASP A 41 1.61 -18.32 7.27
CA ASP A 41 2.47 -17.14 7.31
C ASP A 41 2.51 -16.48 5.91
N VAL A 42 1.62 -15.53 5.66
CA VAL A 42 1.61 -14.75 4.42
C VAL A 42 2.77 -13.75 4.49
N PRO A 43 3.64 -13.65 3.48
CA PRO A 43 4.75 -12.70 3.47
C PRO A 43 4.31 -11.25 3.72
N ILE A 44 5.21 -10.45 4.28
CA ILE A 44 4.94 -9.02 4.49
C ILE A 44 4.82 -8.28 3.15
N PRO A 45 4.12 -7.13 3.11
CA PRO A 45 4.04 -6.32 1.89
C PRO A 45 5.44 -5.98 1.37
N GLY A 46 5.63 -6.03 0.05
CA GLY A 46 6.94 -5.81 -0.57
C GLY A 46 7.84 -7.03 -0.67
N GLU A 47 7.37 -8.23 -0.29
CA GLU A 47 8.11 -9.47 -0.46
C GLU A 47 7.37 -10.47 -1.36
N TYR A 48 8.12 -11.27 -2.10
CA TYR A 48 7.58 -12.33 -2.96
C TYR A 48 6.70 -13.32 -2.17
N PRO A 49 5.53 -13.77 -2.68
CA PRO A 49 5.00 -13.54 -4.03
C PRO A 49 4.14 -12.27 -4.15
N TYR A 50 4.40 -11.28 -3.29
CA TYR A 50 3.77 -9.96 -3.27
C TYR A 50 2.26 -10.02 -3.03
N THR A 51 1.79 -11.05 -2.31
CA THR A 51 0.37 -11.32 -2.06
C THR A 51 -0.33 -10.15 -1.38
N ARG A 52 0.33 -9.49 -0.42
CA ARG A 52 -0.27 -8.36 0.32
C ARG A 52 -0.11 -7.03 -0.42
N HIS A 53 1.05 -6.79 -1.04
CA HIS A 53 1.33 -5.65 -1.92
C HIS A 53 2.73 -5.80 -2.55
N ILE A 54 2.97 -5.14 -3.69
CA ILE A 54 4.30 -5.07 -4.34
C ILE A 54 5.27 -4.12 -3.59
N MET A 55 4.74 -3.20 -2.81
CA MET A 55 5.45 -2.12 -2.11
C MET A 55 5.33 -2.30 -0.60
N SER A 56 6.43 -2.15 0.13
CA SER A 56 6.51 -2.27 1.60
C SER A 56 5.56 -1.33 2.35
N HIS A 57 5.35 -0.12 1.80
CA HIS A 57 4.53 0.92 2.41
C HIS A 57 3.11 1.03 1.81
N GLY A 58 2.80 0.21 0.79
CA GLY A 58 1.53 0.29 0.06
C GLY A 58 1.15 1.73 -0.34
N TYR A 59 -0.11 2.10 -0.07
CA TYR A 59 -0.64 3.43 -0.38
C TYR A 59 -0.32 4.53 0.65
N ARG A 60 0.47 4.23 1.69
CA ARG A 60 0.88 5.25 2.68
C ARG A 60 1.85 6.27 2.11
N THR A 61 2.59 5.93 1.06
CA THR A 61 3.55 6.82 0.38
C THR A 61 2.97 7.44 -0.89
N ARG A 62 2.36 6.62 -1.75
CA ARG A 62 1.74 7.04 -3.02
C ARG A 62 0.39 6.38 -3.18
N LEU A 63 -0.65 7.17 -3.43
CA LEU A 63 -1.97 6.64 -3.77
C LEU A 63 -1.95 5.96 -5.14
N TRP A 64 -2.91 5.07 -5.37
CA TRP A 64 -3.15 4.53 -6.72
C TRP A 64 -3.43 5.69 -7.69
N THR A 65 -3.02 5.50 -8.95
CA THR A 65 -3.29 6.49 -9.98
C THR A 65 -4.78 6.44 -10.33
N MET A 66 -5.49 7.52 -10.06
CA MET A 66 -6.84 7.71 -10.60
C MET A 66 -6.73 8.04 -12.09
N ARG A 67 -7.00 7.06 -12.96
CA ARG A 67 -7.05 7.29 -14.42
C ARG A 67 -8.49 7.55 -14.84
N GLN A 68 -8.75 8.77 -15.27
CA GLN A 68 -10.00 9.13 -15.94
C GLN A 68 -9.81 8.85 -17.43
N TYR A 69 -10.65 7.99 -17.99
CA TYR A 69 -10.74 7.82 -19.43
C TYR A 69 -11.86 8.73 -19.92
N ALA A 70 -11.50 9.72 -20.73
CA ALA A 70 -12.44 10.65 -21.34
C ALA A 70 -12.27 10.58 -22.86
N GLY A 71 -13.39 10.55 -23.58
CA GLY A 71 -13.44 10.54 -25.02
C GLY A 71 -14.84 10.90 -25.49
N PHE A 72 -14.94 11.80 -26.45
CA PHE A 72 -16.17 12.16 -27.15
C PHE A 72 -15.90 12.02 -28.66
N ALA A 73 -16.86 11.50 -29.43
CA ALA A 73 -16.84 11.61 -30.90
C ALA A 73 -16.93 13.11 -31.27
N THR A 74 -16.31 13.67 -32.32
CA THR A 74 -15.88 13.20 -33.65
C THR A 74 -14.39 13.50 -33.91
N VAL A 75 -13.82 12.80 -34.91
CA VAL A 75 -12.40 12.94 -35.33
C VAL A 75 -12.24 14.03 -36.40
N GLU A 76 -13.32 14.51 -37.02
CA GLU A 76 -13.30 15.21 -38.32
C GLU A 76 -12.85 16.69 -38.39
N GLU A 77 -12.31 17.31 -37.34
CA GLU A 77 -11.63 18.62 -37.49
C GLU A 77 -10.17 18.52 -37.00
N THR A 78 -9.29 18.00 -37.87
CA THR A 78 -7.83 18.21 -37.79
C THR A 78 -7.37 18.95 -39.03
#